data_AF-A0A1C5F697-F1
#
_entry.id   AF-A0A1C5F697-F1
#
_cell.length_a   1.000
_cell.length_b   1.000
_cell.length_c   1.000
_cell.angle_alpha   90.00
_cell.angle_beta   90.00
_cell.angle_gamma   90.00
#
_symmetry.space_group_name_H-M   'P 1'
#
loop_
_entity.id
_entity.type
_entity.pdbx_description
1 polymer ?
#
loop_
_entity_poly.entity_id
_entity_poly.type
_entity_poly.pdbx_seq_one_letter_code
_entity_poly.pdbx_strand_id
1 'polypeptide(L)'
;TESFTAEVMCRFLDRLAGHFDHKVHLVVDGHSAHRSKKVRDWLAAHPDDVELHFLPPYSPELNPDELVNADLKHSLPKQHRARNQAGLAAETRRFFRRRQRQPHIVRGYFGGPHVRYTLNENPMSF
;
A
#
# COMPACT_ATOMS: atom_id res chain seq x y z
N THR A 1 19.32 -5.06 1.04
CA THR A 1 17.90 -4.66 1.15
C THR A 1 17.19 -5.78 1.87
N GLU A 2 16.48 -5.50 2.96
CA GLU A 2 15.71 -6.55 3.64
C GLU A 2 14.54 -6.98 2.75
N SER A 3 14.26 -8.28 2.70
CA SER A 3 13.11 -8.84 1.99
C SER A 3 11.82 -8.55 2.75
N PHE A 4 10.71 -8.38 2.04
CA PHE A 4 9.40 -8.27 2.67
C PHE A 4 8.92 -9.64 3.14
N THR A 5 8.99 -9.89 4.45
CA THR A 5 8.62 -11.17 5.07
C THR A 5 7.27 -11.08 5.78
N ALA A 6 6.72 -12.25 6.17
CA ALA A 6 5.53 -12.31 7.01
C ALA A 6 5.69 -11.53 8.34
N GLU A 7 6.91 -11.49 8.90
CA GLU A 7 7.21 -10.74 10.13
C GLU A 7 7.20 -9.24 9.91
N VAL A 8 7.69 -8.78 8.77
CA VAL A 8 7.58 -7.38 8.38
C VAL A 8 6.10 -7.00 8.21
N MET A 9 5.29 -7.88 7.61
CA MET A 9 3.85 -7.68 7.45
C MET A 9 3.12 -7.62 8.80
N CYS A 10 3.34 -8.58 9.71
CA CYS A 10 2.70 -8.54 11.04
C CYS A 10 3.07 -7.26 11.81
N ARG A 11 4.34 -6.86 11.82
CA ARG A 11 4.74 -5.58 12.43
C ARG A 11 4.09 -4.37 11.79
N PHE A 12 3.75 -4.44 10.51
CA PHE A 12 3.01 -3.39 9.83
C PHE A 12 1.53 -3.38 10.26
N LEU A 13 0.91 -4.56 10.35
CA LEU A 13 -0.46 -4.73 10.83
C LEU A 13 -0.63 -4.25 12.29
N ASP A 14 0.31 -4.57 13.18
CA ASP A 14 0.31 -4.07 14.57
C ASP A 14 0.28 -2.52 14.62
N ARG A 15 1.11 -1.89 13.78
CA ARG A 15 1.16 -0.42 13.68
C ARG A 15 -0.12 0.16 13.10
N LEU A 16 -0.76 -0.54 12.17
CA LEU A 16 -1.99 -0.10 11.52
C LEU A 16 -3.16 -0.15 12.51
N ALA A 17 -3.33 -1.28 13.19
CA ALA A 17 -4.37 -1.46 14.22
C ALA A 17 -4.22 -0.46 15.38
N GLY A 18 -2.99 -0.17 15.82
CA GLY A 18 -2.75 0.82 16.87
C GLY A 18 -2.86 2.29 16.43
N HIS A 19 -2.99 2.58 15.13
CA HIS A 19 -3.03 3.96 14.61
C HIS A 19 -4.45 4.49 14.40
N PHE A 20 -5.41 3.60 14.13
CA PHE A 20 -6.79 3.95 13.84
C PHE A 20 -7.71 3.42 14.95
N ASP A 21 -8.75 4.19 15.29
CA ASP A 21 -9.79 3.83 16.25
C ASP A 21 -10.98 3.09 15.60
N HIS A 22 -10.83 2.75 14.32
CA HIS A 22 -11.85 2.10 13.51
C HIS A 22 -11.20 1.02 12.62
N LYS A 23 -12.02 0.07 12.20
CA LYS A 23 -11.62 -1.04 11.35
C LYS A 23 -11.00 -0.56 10.03
N VAL A 24 -9.83 -1.08 9.69
CA VAL A 24 -9.12 -0.76 8.45
C VAL A 24 -9.31 -1.87 7.43
N HIS A 25 -9.83 -1.52 6.25
CA HIS A 25 -9.85 -2.40 5.09
C HIS A 25 -8.55 -2.24 4.30
N LEU A 26 -7.70 -3.26 4.35
CA LEU A 26 -6.39 -3.27 3.69
C LEU A 26 -6.45 -4.08 2.40
N VAL A 27 -6.30 -3.42 1.25
CA VAL A 27 -6.21 -4.09 -0.05
C VAL A 27 -4.75 -4.39 -0.37
N VAL A 28 -4.43 -5.63 -0.73
CA VAL A 28 -3.07 -6.09 -1.04
C VAL A 28 -3.00 -6.91 -2.33
N ASP A 29 -1.81 -6.96 -2.92
CA ASP A 29 -1.54 -7.82 -4.08
C ASP A 29 -1.34 -9.29 -3.69
N GLY A 30 -0.93 -10.11 -4.66
CA GLY A 30 -0.71 -11.54 -4.48
C GLY A 30 0.57 -11.95 -3.73
N HIS A 31 1.33 -11.03 -3.12
CA HIS A 31 2.62 -11.36 -2.51
C HIS A 31 2.49 -12.44 -1.42
N SER A 32 3.40 -13.42 -1.44
CA SER A 32 3.32 -14.64 -0.60
C SER A 32 3.31 -14.34 0.91
N ALA A 33 3.98 -13.27 1.34
CA ALA A 33 3.98 -12.81 2.74
C ALA A 33 2.56 -12.53 3.25
N HIS A 34 1.69 -11.90 2.44
CA HIS A 34 0.30 -11.59 2.80
C HIS A 34 -0.53 -12.86 2.99
N ARG A 35 -0.17 -13.95 2.31
CA ARG A 35 -0.88 -15.24 2.38
C ARG A 35 -0.27 -16.21 3.39
N SER A 36 0.76 -15.80 4.13
CA SER A 36 1.41 -16.69 5.10
C SER A 36 0.46 -17.09 6.23
N LYS A 37 0.68 -18.26 6.83
CA LYS A 37 -0.10 -18.71 8.00
C LYS A 37 -0.02 -17.70 9.14
N LYS A 38 1.17 -17.15 9.38
CA LYS A 38 1.42 -16.14 10.42
C LYS A 38 0.55 -14.89 10.27
N VAL A 39 0.39 -14.39 9.04
CA VAL A 39 -0.50 -13.23 8.77
C VAL A 39 -1.97 -13.61 8.95
N ARG A 40 -2.37 -14.81 8.51
CA ARG A 40 -3.75 -15.31 8.73
C ARG A 40 -4.09 -15.45 10.22
N ASP A 41 -3.18 -16.02 11.01
CA ASP A 41 -3.36 -16.17 12.45
C ASP A 41 -3.44 -14.80 13.14
N TRP A 42 -2.65 -13.82 12.69
CA TRP A 42 -2.73 -12.44 13.19
C TRP A 42 -4.09 -11.80 12.89
N LEU A 43 -4.61 -11.93 11.65
CA LEU A 43 -5.91 -11.37 11.27
C LEU A 43 -7.06 -12.03 12.04
N ALA A 44 -6.98 -13.34 12.30
CA ALA A 44 -7.97 -14.05 13.09
C ALA A 44 -8.03 -13.58 14.55
N ALA A 45 -6.91 -13.07 15.08
CA ALA A 45 -6.85 -12.48 16.42
C ALA A 45 -7.33 -11.02 16.49
N HIS A 46 -7.47 -10.33 15.35
CA HIS A 46 -7.82 -8.91 15.24
C HIS A 46 -8.96 -8.64 14.22
N PRO A 47 -10.09 -9.36 14.30
CA PRO A 47 -11.15 -9.30 13.27
C PRO A 47 -11.85 -7.93 13.17
N ASP A 48 -11.82 -7.16 14.25
CA ASP A 48 -12.44 -5.84 14.35
C ASP A 48 -11.48 -4.69 14.01
N ASP A 49 -10.16 -4.95 13.96
CA ASP A 49 -9.15 -3.91 13.71
C ASP A 49 -8.77 -3.83 12.23
N VAL A 50 -8.58 -4.98 11.56
CA VAL A 50 -8.12 -5.01 10.16
C VAL A 50 -8.79 -6.13 9.38
N GLU A 51 -9.27 -5.81 8.18
CA GLU A 51 -9.74 -6.77 7.20
C GLU A 51 -8.89 -6.73 5.93
N LEU A 52 -8.34 -7.89 5.54
CA LEU A 52 -7.44 -8.00 4.41
C LEU A 52 -8.20 -8.43 3.15
N HIS A 53 -8.08 -7.64 2.08
CA HIS A 53 -8.67 -7.88 0.77
C HIS A 53 -7.57 -8.16 -0.25
N PHE A 54 -7.74 -9.20 -1.06
CA PHE A 54 -6.76 -9.55 -2.09
C PHE A 54 -7.24 -9.11 -3.46
N LEU A 55 -6.34 -8.45 -4.20
CA LEU A 55 -6.56 -8.21 -5.62
C LEU A 55 -6.54 -9.53 -6.42
N PRO A 56 -7.30 -9.61 -7.52
CA PRO A 56 -7.18 -10.70 -8.48
C PRO A 56 -5.72 -10.90 -8.92
N PRO A 57 -5.29 -12.17 -9.14
CA PRO A 57 -3.95 -12.43 -9.66
C PRO A 57 -3.70 -11.71 -10.98
N TYR A 58 -2.50 -11.14 -11.13
CA TYR A 58 -2.05 -10.47 -12.36
C TYR A 58 -2.87 -9.23 -12.78
N SER A 59 -3.50 -8.54 -11.82
CA SER A 59 -4.26 -7.31 -12.06
C SER A 59 -3.59 -6.05 -11.47
N PRO A 60 -2.40 -5.63 -11.97
CA PRO A 60 -1.74 -4.42 -11.49
C PRO A 60 -2.57 -3.15 -11.73
N GLU A 61 -3.43 -3.13 -12.74
CA GLU A 61 -4.35 -2.02 -13.03
C GLU A 61 -5.34 -1.75 -11.90
N LEU A 62 -5.64 -2.75 -11.07
CA LEU A 62 -6.52 -2.63 -9.91
C LEU A 62 -5.77 -2.16 -8.66
N ASN A 63 -4.44 -2.05 -8.70
CA ASN A 63 -3.66 -1.63 -7.55
C ASN A 63 -3.44 -0.10 -7.54
N PRO A 64 -4.03 0.66 -6.59
CA PRO A 64 -3.80 2.10 -6.51
C PRO A 64 -2.32 2.45 -6.24
N ASP A 65 -1.53 1.54 -5.65
CA ASP A 65 -0.10 1.77 -5.44
C ASP A 65 0.66 1.90 -6.78
N GLU A 66 0.16 1.32 -7.88
CA GLU A 66 0.78 1.52 -9.20
C GLU A 66 0.66 2.98 -9.67
N LEU A 67 -0.42 3.68 -9.33
CA LEU A 67 -0.57 5.11 -9.61
C LEU A 67 0.38 5.94 -8.75
N VAL A 68 0.55 5.58 -7.48
CA VAL A 68 1.52 6.21 -6.57
C VAL A 68 2.96 5.97 -7.08
N ASN A 69 3.26 4.75 -7.52
CA ASN A 69 4.56 4.37 -8.07
C ASN A 69 4.86 5.10 -9.38
N ALA A 70 3.87 5.24 -10.26
CA ALA A 70 3.98 6.04 -11.47
C ALA A 70 4.31 7.49 -11.12
N ASP A 71 3.57 8.10 -10.20
CA ASP A 71 3.82 9.48 -9.76
C ASP A 71 5.20 9.64 -9.11
N LEU A 72 5.62 8.71 -8.26
CA LEU A 72 6.99 8.68 -7.72
C LEU A 72 8.01 8.69 -8.85
N LYS A 73 7.92 7.75 -9.80
CA LYS A 73 8.84 7.62 -10.94
C LYS A 73 8.89 8.89 -11.80
N HIS A 74 7.75 9.58 -12.00
CA HIS A 74 7.70 10.85 -12.73
C HIS A 74 8.27 12.03 -11.93
N SER A 75 8.14 12.01 -10.60
CA SER A 75 8.63 13.06 -9.72
C SER A 75 10.14 13.00 -9.46
N LEU A 76 10.75 11.82 -9.67
CA LEU A 76 12.19 11.64 -9.50
C LEU A 76 12.94 12.46 -10.58
N PRO A 77 13.90 13.32 -10.21
CA PRO A 77 14.60 14.16 -11.17
C PRO A 77 15.34 13.31 -12.22
N LYS A 78 15.01 13.47 -13.50
CA LYS A 78 15.71 12.78 -14.60
C LYS A 78 17.21 13.08 -14.63
N GLN A 79 17.60 14.27 -14.16
CA GLN A 79 18.98 14.79 -14.15
C GLN A 79 19.77 14.45 -12.88
N HIS A 80 19.09 14.25 -11.75
CA HIS A 80 19.71 13.92 -10.46
C HIS A 80 19.42 12.46 -10.13
N ARG A 81 19.92 11.55 -10.98
CA ARG A 81 19.92 10.12 -10.66
C ARG A 81 20.66 9.95 -9.34
N ALA A 82 19.95 9.49 -8.30
CA ALA A 82 20.58 9.13 -7.06
C ALA A 82 21.76 8.20 -7.36
N ARG A 83 22.98 8.65 -7.05
CA ARG A 83 24.22 7.95 -7.41
C ARG A 83 24.41 6.66 -6.61
N ASN A 84 23.60 6.45 -5.58
CA ASN A 84 23.60 5.28 -4.72
C ASN A 84 22.19 5.03 -4.14
N GLN A 85 22.02 3.84 -3.56
CA GLN A 85 20.76 3.41 -2.94
C GLN A 85 20.28 4.34 -1.81
N ALA A 86 21.21 4.90 -1.03
CA ALA A 86 20.87 5.79 0.08
C ALA A 86 20.21 7.09 -0.41
N GLY A 87 20.75 7.68 -1.48
CA GLY A 87 20.16 8.87 -2.13
C GLY A 87 18.78 8.57 -2.70
N LEU A 88 18.59 7.40 -3.31
CA LEU A 88 17.29 7.01 -3.86
C LEU A 88 16.26 6.85 -2.73
N ALA A 89 16.64 6.19 -1.64
CA ALA A 89 15.79 6.04 -0.47
C ALA A 89 15.46 7.39 0.19
N ALA A 90 16.39 8.36 0.18
CA ALA A 90 16.13 9.70 0.70
C ALA A 90 15.09 10.46 -0.15
N GLU A 91 15.22 10.43 -1.47
CA GLU A 91 14.26 11.06 -2.39
C GLU A 91 12.89 10.39 -2.33
N THR A 92 12.84 9.06 -2.30
CA THR A 92 11.59 8.31 -2.13
C THR A 92 10.89 8.70 -0.82
N ARG A 93 11.62 8.78 0.31
CA ARG A 93 11.05 9.26 1.58
C ARG A 93 10.58 10.71 1.50
N ARG A 94 11.31 11.59 0.81
CA ARG A 94 10.91 12.99 0.61
C ARG A 94 9.62 13.08 -0.19
N PHE A 95 9.47 12.29 -1.25
CA PHE A 95 8.24 12.18 -2.02
C PHE A 95 7.05 11.76 -1.14
N PHE A 96 7.17 10.64 -0.41
CA PHE A 96 6.07 10.13 0.42
C PHE A 96 5.70 11.10 1.56
N ARG A 97 6.68 11.73 2.23
CA ARG A 97 6.41 12.78 3.23
C ARG A 97 5.66 13.98 2.66
N ARG A 98 5.95 14.35 1.39
CA ARG A 98 5.21 15.41 0.70
C ARG A 98 3.78 14.96 0.38
N ARG A 99 3.59 13.76 -0.16
CA ARG A 99 2.27 13.21 -0.50
C ARG A 99 1.36 13.03 0.71
N GLN A 100 1.91 12.66 1.87
CA GLN A 100 1.17 12.59 3.14
C GLN A 100 0.52 13.93 3.52
N ARG A 101 1.10 15.07 3.10
CA ARG A 101 0.56 16.42 3.34
C ARG A 101 -0.37 16.90 2.22
N GLN A 102 -0.65 16.08 1.22
CA GLN A 102 -1.47 16.41 0.05
C GLN A 102 -2.62 15.39 -0.10
N PRO A 103 -3.57 15.37 0.84
CA PRO A 103 -4.64 14.36 0.85
C PRO A 103 -5.50 14.37 -0.42
N HIS A 104 -5.65 15.51 -1.10
CA HIS A 104 -6.36 15.60 -2.37
C HIS A 104 -5.68 14.80 -3.50
N ILE A 105 -4.35 14.71 -3.50
CA ILE A 105 -3.61 13.87 -4.47
C ILE A 105 -3.76 12.40 -4.11
N VAL A 106 -3.64 12.07 -2.83
CA VAL A 106 -3.81 10.69 -2.35
C VAL A 106 -5.20 10.15 -2.69
N ARG A 107 -6.25 10.95 -2.44
CA ARG A 107 -7.63 10.65 -2.86
C ARG A 107 -7.76 10.57 -4.38
N GLY A 108 -7.04 11.40 -5.11
CA GLY A 108 -7.01 11.39 -6.57
C GLY A 108 -6.54 10.07 -7.18
N TYR A 109 -5.64 9.33 -6.51
CA TYR A 109 -5.22 8.01 -6.99
C TYR A 109 -6.40 7.04 -7.09
N PHE A 110 -7.32 7.05 -6.12
CA PHE A 110 -8.52 6.21 -6.14
C PHE A 110 -9.55 6.60 -7.22
N GLY A 111 -9.38 7.75 -7.88
CA GLY A 111 -10.24 8.20 -8.97
C GLY A 111 -9.93 7.56 -10.34
N GLY A 112 -8.84 6.79 -10.45
CA GLY A 112 -8.43 6.13 -11.69
C GLY A 112 -9.44 5.09 -12.17
N PRO A 113 -9.68 4.92 -13.49
CA PRO A 113 -10.79 4.11 -14.02
C PRO A 113 -10.88 2.69 -13.44
N HIS A 114 -9.72 2.06 -13.23
CA HIS A 114 -9.61 0.68 -12.78
C HIS A 114 -9.57 0.51 -11.25
N VAL A 115 -9.37 1.60 -10.49
CA VAL A 115 -9.26 1.55 -9.02
C VAL A 115 -10.48 2.14 -8.30
N ARG A 116 -11.47 2.63 -9.05
CA ARG A 116 -12.72 3.20 -8.53
C ARG A 116 -13.56 2.24 -7.69
N TYR A 117 -13.33 0.92 -7.77
CA TYR A 117 -14.01 -0.04 -6.91
C TYR A 117 -13.85 0.33 -5.42
N THR A 118 -12.73 0.94 -5.05
CA THR A 118 -12.45 1.42 -3.68
C THR A 118 -13.39 2.51 -3.18
N LEU A 119 -14.13 3.19 -4.08
CA LEU A 119 -15.07 4.26 -3.75
C LEU A 119 -16.51 3.76 -3.58
N ASN A 120 -16.76 2.49 -3.90
CA ASN A 120 -18.09 1.89 -3.78
C ASN A 120 -18.28 1.36 -2.34
N GLU A 121 -19.53 1.37 -1.86
CA GLU A 121 -19.90 0.81 -0.55
C GLU A 121 -19.58 -0.69 -0.40
N ASN A 122 -19.36 -1.37 -1.53
CA ASN A 122 -18.89 -2.75 -1.58
C ASN A 122 -17.65 -2.86 -2.50
N PRO A 123 -16.43 -2.65 -1.97
CA PRO A 123 -15.21 -2.56 -2.78
C PRO A 123 -14.77 -3.88 -3.44
N MET A 124 -15.54 -4.96 -3.32
CA MET A 124 -15.16 -6.30 -3.78
C MET A 124 -16.12 -6.92 -4.80
N SER A 125 -17.08 -6.17 -5.35
CA SER A 125 -17.82 -6.62 -6.55
C SER A 125 -16.97 -6.38 -7.80
N PHE A 126 -16.04 -7.29 -8.07
CA PHE A 126 -15.41 -7.42 -9.39
C PHE A 126 -16.27 -8.30 -10.30
#